data_AF-A0A7V7ABF3-F1
#
_entry.id   AF-A0A7V7ABF3-F1
#
_cell.length_a   1.000
_cell.length_b   1.000
_cell.length_c   1.000
_cell.angle_alpha   90.00
_cell.angle_beta   90.00
_cell.angle_gamma   90.00
#
_symmetry.space_group_name_H-M   'P 1'
#
loop_
_entity.id
_entity.type
_entity.pdbx_description
1 polymer ?
#
loop_
_entity_poly.entity_id
_entity_poly.type
_entity_poly.pdbx_seq_one_letter_code
_entity_poly.pdbx_strand_id
1 'polypeptide(L)'
;MKHTTDKLSKTLTIAILFVSIGVWFLLTHVIMSLVKPLYPDFFSKKALNFISMTIIPYLIVVPVIYLFIRHLPTGDLNWTQDLAATDFFKLSIIQCGISFPINALLSSLEMRIKGGTHFEADHTMSAIMIFILLIFNPIAEGIFWRRILLNRLRPFGNSSAIFWGDLLFGLPHLIGQGVSGFVYTTLIGTFWAYITVQSNKFFYAMILHSLANLYAAVLPPVILANKSISSIFVVIWFGIMPI
;
A
#
# COMPACT_ATOMS: atom_id res chain seq x y z
N MET A 1 23.71 -18.36 32.75
CA MET A 1 23.72 -18.74 31.33
C MET A 1 22.38 -18.35 30.71
N LYS A 2 22.38 -17.35 29.82
CA LYS A 2 21.19 -16.88 29.09
C LYS A 2 20.81 -17.96 28.07
N HIS A 3 19.57 -18.43 28.08
CA HIS A 3 19.02 -19.32 27.06
C HIS A 3 19.25 -18.71 25.67
N THR A 4 20.11 -19.34 24.89
CA THR A 4 20.20 -19.20 23.44
C THR A 4 18.97 -19.88 22.84
N THR A 5 17.84 -19.18 22.80
CA THR A 5 16.80 -19.51 21.81
C THR A 5 17.44 -19.24 20.45
N ASP A 6 17.68 -20.28 19.66
CA ASP A 6 18.15 -20.13 18.28
C ASP A 6 17.23 -19.14 17.56
N LYS A 7 17.71 -17.92 17.38
CA LYS A 7 16.98 -16.91 16.61
C LYS A 7 16.91 -17.44 15.19
N LEU A 8 15.69 -17.66 14.70
CA LEU A 8 15.44 -18.01 13.31
C LEU A 8 16.29 -17.13 12.40
N SER A 9 17.02 -17.73 11.45
CA SER A 9 17.95 -16.97 10.63
C SER A 9 17.23 -15.88 9.83
N LYS A 10 17.96 -14.81 9.49
CA LYS A 10 17.44 -13.72 8.65
C LYS A 10 16.82 -14.25 7.36
N THR A 11 17.55 -15.12 6.66
CA THR A 11 17.13 -15.71 5.39
C THR A 11 15.84 -16.51 5.54
N LEU A 12 15.75 -17.35 6.57
CA LEU A 12 14.55 -18.17 6.81
C LEU A 12 13.35 -17.30 7.16
N THR A 13 13.53 -16.26 7.98
CA THR A 13 12.44 -15.32 8.33
C THR A 13 11.92 -14.61 7.09
N ILE A 14 12.82 -14.10 6.24
CA ILE A 14 12.44 -13.44 4.98
C ILE A 14 11.71 -14.44 4.06
N ALA A 15 12.23 -15.65 3.90
CA ALA A 15 11.59 -16.67 3.07
C ALA A 15 10.16 -16.99 3.55
N ILE A 16 9.95 -17.15 4.87
CA ILE A 16 8.62 -17.36 5.46
C ILE A 16 7.68 -16.19 5.15
N LEU A 17 8.16 -14.94 5.22
CA LEU A 17 7.35 -13.78 4.89
C LEU A 17 6.98 -13.75 3.40
N PHE A 18 7.89 -14.07 2.48
CA PHE A 18 7.56 -14.22 1.05
C PHE A 18 6.52 -15.32 0.81
N VAL A 19 6.69 -16.48 1.43
CA VAL A 19 5.72 -17.59 1.37
C VAL A 19 4.36 -17.13 1.89
N SER A 20 4.33 -16.33 2.96
CA SER A 20 3.10 -15.77 3.52
C SER A 20 2.38 -14.85 2.52
N ILE A 21 3.12 -14.09 1.71
CA ILE A 21 2.53 -13.30 0.61
C ILE A 21 2.07 -14.21 -0.54
N GLY A 22 2.76 -15.33 -0.81
CA GLY A 22 2.22 -16.35 -1.73
C GLY A 22 0.88 -16.91 -1.26
N VAL A 23 0.77 -17.24 0.04
CA VAL A 23 -0.47 -17.68 0.69
C VAL A 23 -1.55 -16.60 0.64
N TRP A 24 -1.18 -15.32 0.73
CA TRP A 24 -2.11 -14.20 0.56
C TRP A 24 -2.88 -14.31 -0.76
N PHE A 25 -2.13 -14.46 -1.86
CA PHE A 25 -2.73 -14.53 -3.19
C PHE A 25 -3.55 -15.79 -3.39
N LEU A 26 -3.04 -16.94 -2.92
CA LEU A 26 -3.75 -18.21 -3.02
C LEU A 26 -5.08 -18.16 -2.27
N LEU A 27 -5.10 -17.71 -1.02
CA LEU A 27 -6.32 -17.64 -0.22
C LEU A 27 -7.32 -16.65 -0.82
N THR A 28 -6.85 -15.47 -1.25
CA THR A 28 -7.73 -14.49 -1.91
C THR A 28 -8.37 -15.09 -3.17
N HIS A 29 -7.58 -15.79 -3.99
CA HIS A 29 -8.09 -16.44 -5.21
C HIS A 29 -9.12 -17.53 -4.89
N VAL A 30 -8.81 -18.44 -3.95
CA VAL A 30 -9.70 -19.53 -3.55
C VAL A 30 -11.02 -18.99 -3.01
N ILE A 31 -10.97 -18.03 -2.09
CA ILE A 31 -12.17 -17.40 -1.52
C ILE A 31 -13.02 -16.78 -2.64
N MET A 32 -12.40 -16.03 -3.56
CA MET A 32 -13.15 -15.40 -4.65
C MET A 32 -13.75 -16.40 -5.63
N SER A 33 -13.09 -17.52 -5.89
CA SER A 33 -13.64 -18.60 -6.73
C SER A 33 -14.85 -19.28 -6.08
N LEU A 34 -14.95 -19.29 -4.75
CA LEU A 34 -16.10 -19.79 -4.01
C LEU A 34 -17.23 -18.75 -3.86
N VAL A 35 -16.89 -17.47 -3.74
CA VAL A 35 -17.87 -16.38 -3.56
C VAL A 35 -18.57 -16.01 -4.87
N LYS A 36 -17.84 -15.98 -6.00
CA LYS A 36 -18.38 -15.57 -7.31
C LYS A 36 -19.66 -16.33 -7.72
N PRO A 37 -19.76 -17.67 -7.58
CA PRO A 37 -20.96 -18.40 -7.95
C PRO A 37 -22.17 -18.15 -7.04
N LEU A 38 -21.96 -17.66 -5.82
CA LEU A 38 -23.01 -17.50 -4.82
C LEU A 38 -23.80 -16.19 -4.96
N TYR A 39 -23.25 -15.18 -5.65
CA TYR A 39 -23.84 -13.84 -5.73
C TYR A 39 -23.76 -13.19 -7.12
N PRO A 40 -24.08 -13.90 -8.23
CA PRO A 40 -23.92 -13.34 -9.58
C PRO A 40 -24.71 -12.03 -9.81
N ASP A 41 -25.83 -11.83 -9.11
CA ASP A 41 -26.78 -10.74 -9.39
C ASP A 41 -26.76 -9.58 -8.37
N PHE A 42 -26.01 -9.69 -7.26
CA PHE A 42 -26.06 -8.69 -6.17
C PHE A 42 -24.94 -7.65 -6.21
N PHE A 43 -23.79 -7.97 -6.80
CA PHE A 43 -22.64 -7.07 -6.81
C PHE A 43 -22.21 -6.73 -8.23
N SER A 44 -22.02 -5.43 -8.49
CA SER A 44 -21.41 -4.98 -9.73
C SER A 44 -19.98 -5.52 -9.86
N LYS A 45 -19.48 -5.68 -11.09
CA LYS A 45 -18.09 -6.09 -11.36
C LYS A 45 -17.08 -5.19 -10.63
N LYS A 46 -17.37 -3.88 -10.53
CA LYS A 46 -16.56 -2.90 -9.79
C LYS A 46 -16.57 -3.21 -8.28
N ALA A 47 -17.73 -3.49 -7.70
CA ALA A 47 -17.86 -3.86 -6.29
C ALA A 47 -17.13 -5.19 -5.98
N LEU A 48 -17.27 -6.21 -6.82
CA LEU A 48 -16.57 -7.49 -6.66
C LEU A 48 -15.06 -7.33 -6.72
N ASN A 49 -14.55 -6.52 -7.67
CA ASN A 49 -13.12 -6.20 -7.75
C ASN A 49 -12.65 -5.53 -6.45
N PHE A 50 -13.37 -4.52 -5.95
CA PHE A 50 -13.02 -3.85 -4.70
C PHE A 50 -13.06 -4.79 -3.48
N ILE A 51 -14.10 -5.60 -3.34
CA ILE A 51 -14.20 -6.59 -2.24
C ILE A 51 -13.03 -7.57 -2.29
N SER A 52 -12.68 -8.06 -3.47
CA SER A 52 -11.59 -9.03 -3.66
C SER A 52 -10.20 -8.47 -3.39
N MET A 53 -9.96 -7.19 -3.71
CA MET A 53 -8.64 -6.57 -3.59
C MET A 53 -8.42 -5.86 -2.25
N THR A 54 -9.49 -5.62 -1.48
CA THR A 54 -9.41 -4.84 -0.25
C THR A 54 -10.05 -5.55 0.93
N ILE A 55 -11.35 -5.84 0.87
CA ILE A 55 -12.08 -6.32 2.04
C ILE A 55 -11.63 -7.73 2.45
N ILE A 56 -11.63 -8.68 1.51
CA ILE A 56 -11.23 -10.07 1.79
C ILE A 56 -9.78 -10.17 2.25
N PRO A 57 -8.81 -9.53 1.56
CA PRO A 57 -7.42 -9.65 1.96
C PRO A 57 -7.16 -9.15 3.39
N TYR A 58 -7.72 -8.00 3.78
CA TYR A 58 -7.44 -7.42 5.09
C TYR A 58 -8.31 -7.99 6.23
N LEU A 59 -9.57 -8.38 5.98
CA LEU A 59 -10.44 -8.91 7.04
C LEU A 59 -10.33 -10.41 7.25
N ILE A 60 -9.91 -11.18 6.24
CA ILE A 60 -9.87 -12.65 6.30
C ILE A 60 -8.43 -13.15 6.17
N VAL A 61 -7.73 -12.74 5.11
CA VAL A 61 -6.41 -13.30 4.77
C VAL A 61 -5.32 -12.83 5.74
N VAL A 62 -5.31 -11.55 6.11
CA VAL A 62 -4.36 -10.99 7.08
C VAL A 62 -4.43 -11.70 8.44
N PRO A 63 -5.60 -11.93 9.06
CA PRO A 63 -5.68 -12.73 10.29
C PRO A 63 -5.04 -14.12 10.16
N VAL A 64 -5.29 -14.83 9.04
CA VAL A 64 -4.70 -16.15 8.80
C VAL A 64 -3.18 -16.07 8.69
N ILE A 65 -2.66 -15.10 7.93
CA ILE A 65 -1.22 -14.87 7.80
C ILE A 65 -0.62 -14.49 9.15
N TYR A 66 -1.28 -13.63 9.92
CA TYR A 66 -0.83 -13.25 11.25
C TYR A 66 -0.68 -14.48 12.16
N LEU A 67 -1.65 -15.41 12.16
CA LEU A 67 -1.55 -16.65 12.93
C LEU A 67 -0.34 -17.50 12.51
N PHE A 68 0.01 -17.50 11.22
CA PHE A 68 1.17 -18.19 10.70
C PHE A 68 2.48 -17.49 11.10
N ILE A 69 2.57 -16.16 11.08
CA ILE A 69 3.82 -15.43 11.33
C ILE A 69 4.01 -14.96 12.79
N ARG A 70 3.01 -15.10 13.67
CA ARG A 70 3.04 -14.54 15.04
C ARG A 70 4.23 -15.03 15.87
N HIS A 71 4.64 -16.28 15.65
CA HIS A 71 5.78 -16.93 16.31
C HIS A 71 7.17 -16.42 15.87
N LEU A 72 7.26 -15.67 14.76
CA LEU A 72 8.52 -15.09 14.30
C LEU A 72 9.00 -14.02 15.29
N PRO A 73 10.31 -13.88 15.49
CA PRO A 73 10.85 -12.91 16.44
C PRO A 73 10.43 -11.48 16.05
N THR A 74 10.09 -10.69 17.06
CA THR A 74 9.81 -9.26 16.92
C THR A 74 10.95 -8.43 17.46
N GLY A 75 11.23 -7.31 16.82
CA GLY A 75 12.10 -6.27 17.37
C GLY A 75 11.32 -4.98 17.57
N ASP A 76 11.49 -4.35 18.72
CA ASP A 76 11.21 -2.93 18.94
C ASP A 76 12.53 -2.16 18.98
N LEU A 77 12.51 -0.86 18.66
CA LEU A 77 13.67 0.01 18.89
C LEU A 77 13.30 1.20 19.76
N ASN A 78 14.32 1.63 20.50
CA ASN A 78 14.31 2.69 21.50
C ASN A 78 14.20 4.12 20.95
N TRP A 79 13.91 4.31 19.65
CA TRP A 79 13.83 5.63 19.03
C TRP A 79 12.39 6.15 19.10
N THR A 80 12.17 7.22 19.87
CA THR A 80 10.84 7.78 20.14
C THR A 80 10.79 9.25 19.77
N GLN A 81 11.15 9.59 18.53
CA GLN A 81 10.96 10.96 18.05
C GLN A 81 9.51 11.14 17.61
N ASP A 82 8.78 11.95 18.37
CA ASP A 82 7.43 12.35 18.03
C ASP A 82 7.45 13.44 16.96
N LEU A 83 6.53 13.33 16.00
CA LEU A 83 6.37 14.32 14.94
C LEU A 83 5.35 15.37 15.35
N ALA A 84 5.70 16.64 15.16
CA ALA A 84 4.76 17.74 15.27
C ALA A 84 3.86 17.82 14.03
N ALA A 85 2.73 18.53 14.14
CA ALA A 85 1.83 18.75 12.99
C ALA A 85 2.54 19.42 11.79
N THR A 86 3.49 20.31 12.04
CA THR A 86 4.30 20.95 11.01
C THR A 86 5.22 19.97 10.29
N ASP A 87 5.64 18.91 10.95
CA ASP A 87 6.45 17.85 10.32
C ASP A 87 5.60 17.03 9.35
N PHE A 88 4.33 16.76 9.68
CA PHE A 88 3.41 16.11 8.74
C PHE A 88 3.22 16.91 7.45
N PHE A 89 3.10 18.24 7.55
CA PHE A 89 3.01 19.09 6.37
C PHE A 89 4.28 19.00 5.51
N LYS A 90 5.47 19.10 6.12
CA LYS A 90 6.75 18.95 5.41
C LYS A 90 6.90 17.57 4.77
N LEU A 91 6.60 16.51 5.51
CA LEU A 91 6.65 15.13 5.03
C LEU A 91 5.63 14.89 3.91
N SER A 92 4.48 15.57 3.94
CA SER A 92 3.49 15.55 2.86
C SER A 92 4.01 16.21 1.58
N ILE A 93 4.74 17.32 1.70
CA ILE A 93 5.40 17.95 0.53
C ILE A 93 6.49 17.02 -0.02
N ILE A 94 7.31 16.42 0.85
CA ILE A 94 8.37 15.50 0.45
C ILE A 94 7.79 14.28 -0.27
N GLN A 95 6.72 13.66 0.26
CA GLN A 95 6.11 12.51 -0.41
C GLN A 95 5.51 12.90 -1.77
N CYS A 96 4.94 14.10 -1.92
CA CYS A 96 4.51 14.60 -3.23
C CYS A 96 5.71 14.71 -4.19
N GLY A 97 6.82 15.30 -3.74
CA GLY A 97 8.05 15.44 -4.51
C GLY A 97 8.69 14.10 -4.91
N ILE A 98 8.44 13.03 -4.15
CA ILE A 98 8.88 11.66 -4.49
C ILE A 98 7.89 11.00 -5.45
N SER A 99 6.61 10.98 -5.08
CA SER A 99 5.57 10.22 -5.79
C SER A 99 5.31 10.73 -7.20
N PHE A 100 5.28 12.05 -7.38
CA PHE A 100 4.95 12.65 -8.67
C PHE A 100 5.97 12.32 -9.78
N PRO A 101 7.29 12.58 -9.63
CA PRO A 101 8.25 12.20 -10.66
C PRO A 101 8.30 10.69 -10.93
N ILE A 102 8.14 9.86 -9.89
CA ILE A 102 8.12 8.40 -10.05
C ILE A 102 6.91 7.99 -10.88
N ASN A 103 5.73 8.47 -10.52
CA ASN A 103 4.52 8.14 -11.28
C ASN A 103 4.62 8.66 -12.72
N ALA A 104 5.22 9.85 -12.90
CA ALA A 104 5.45 10.40 -14.23
C ALA A 104 6.35 9.56 -15.12
N LEU A 105 7.47 9.13 -14.56
CA LEU A 105 8.37 8.24 -15.27
C LEU A 105 7.67 6.92 -15.61
N LEU A 106 7.03 6.29 -14.63
CA LEU A 106 6.42 4.98 -14.80
C LEU A 106 5.30 4.99 -15.82
N SER A 107 4.35 5.92 -15.73
CA SER A 107 3.27 6.04 -16.72
C SER A 107 3.82 6.29 -18.12
N SER A 108 4.84 7.15 -18.28
CA SER A 108 5.45 7.40 -19.60
C SER A 108 6.09 6.15 -20.21
N LEU A 109 6.69 5.30 -19.38
CA LEU A 109 7.25 4.01 -19.80
C LEU A 109 6.14 3.03 -20.17
N GLU A 110 5.06 2.96 -19.38
CA GLU A 110 3.91 2.12 -19.70
C GLU A 110 3.27 2.50 -21.02
N MET A 111 3.07 3.80 -21.28
CA MET A 111 2.52 4.30 -22.55
C MET A 111 3.37 3.85 -23.73
N ARG A 112 4.71 3.94 -23.61
CA ARG A 112 5.65 3.51 -24.66
C ARG A 112 5.62 2.00 -24.89
N ILE A 113 5.50 1.21 -23.82
CA ILE A 113 5.49 -0.26 -23.89
C ILE A 113 4.16 -0.77 -24.45
N LYS A 114 3.02 -0.17 -24.04
CA LYS A 114 1.67 -0.64 -24.39
C LYS A 114 1.12 -0.03 -25.69
N GLY A 115 1.80 0.96 -26.28
CA GLY A 115 1.40 1.57 -27.56
C GLY A 115 0.28 2.62 -27.45
N GLY A 116 0.13 3.25 -26.29
CA GLY A 116 -0.98 4.16 -25.96
C GLY A 116 -2.15 3.47 -25.25
N THR A 117 -2.96 4.22 -24.51
CA THR A 117 -4.09 3.71 -23.72
C THR A 117 -5.43 4.27 -24.19
N HIS A 118 -6.45 3.42 -24.19
CA HIS A 118 -7.85 3.84 -24.20
C HIS A 118 -8.24 4.27 -22.78
N PHE A 119 -8.54 5.56 -22.59
CA PHE A 119 -9.08 6.07 -21.34
C PHE A 119 -10.58 5.80 -21.27
N GLU A 120 -10.99 4.84 -20.43
CA GLU A 120 -12.33 4.85 -19.86
C GLU A 120 -12.25 5.50 -18.49
N ALA A 121 -12.44 6.82 -18.47
CA ALA A 121 -12.50 7.56 -17.23
C ALA A 121 -13.91 7.41 -16.62
N ASP A 122 -14.09 6.39 -15.79
CA ASP A 122 -15.22 6.35 -14.85
C ASP A 122 -14.92 7.35 -13.73
N HIS A 123 -15.39 8.58 -13.91
CA HIS A 123 -15.18 9.69 -12.99
C HIS A 123 -16.00 9.60 -11.69
N THR A 124 -16.74 8.50 -11.45
CA THR A 124 -17.62 8.39 -10.28
C THR A 124 -16.89 7.75 -9.09
N MET A 125 -16.54 8.61 -8.12
CA MET A 125 -16.05 8.18 -6.81
C MET A 125 -17.22 8.14 -5.81
N SER A 126 -17.58 6.94 -5.36
CA SER A 126 -18.62 6.78 -4.34
C SER A 126 -18.09 7.10 -2.94
N ALA A 127 -18.96 7.53 -2.03
CA ALA A 127 -18.58 7.80 -0.63
C ALA A 127 -17.92 6.58 0.05
N ILE A 128 -18.35 5.37 -0.28
CA ILE A 128 -17.74 4.13 0.24
C ILE A 128 -16.31 3.92 -0.28
N MET A 129 -16.03 4.26 -1.53
CA MET A 129 -14.66 4.21 -2.07
C MET A 129 -13.75 5.23 -1.41
N ILE A 130 -14.25 6.45 -1.15
CA ILE A 130 -13.50 7.48 -0.41
C ILE A 130 -13.18 7.00 1.00
N PHE A 131 -14.18 6.46 1.72
CA PHE A 131 -13.97 5.89 3.05
C PHE A 131 -12.91 4.77 3.03
N ILE A 132 -13.00 3.87 2.05
CA ILE A 132 -12.05 2.77 1.93
C ILE A 132 -10.63 3.31 1.68
N LEU A 133 -10.45 4.21 0.73
CA LEU A 133 -9.14 4.75 0.35
C LEU A 133 -8.50 5.60 1.46
N LEU A 134 -9.29 6.41 2.16
CA LEU A 134 -8.76 7.38 3.12
C LEU A 134 -8.69 6.84 4.55
N ILE A 135 -9.50 5.84 4.89
CA ILE A 135 -9.63 5.36 6.27
C ILE A 135 -9.33 3.86 6.36
N PHE A 136 -10.11 3.01 5.67
CA PHE A 136 -9.96 1.56 5.82
C PHE A 136 -8.58 1.05 5.39
N ASN A 137 -8.14 1.38 4.16
CA ASN A 137 -6.86 0.91 3.62
C ASN A 137 -5.70 1.41 4.48
N PRO A 138 -5.58 2.72 4.80
CA PRO A 138 -4.46 3.19 5.61
C PRO A 138 -4.40 2.53 6.99
N ILE A 139 -5.55 2.27 7.63
CA ILE A 139 -5.61 1.54 8.90
C ILE A 139 -5.17 0.09 8.74
N ALA A 140 -5.82 -0.65 7.84
CA ALA A 140 -5.57 -2.07 7.64
C ALA A 140 -4.11 -2.33 7.21
N GLU A 141 -3.61 -1.52 6.27
CA GLU A 141 -2.25 -1.59 5.76
C GLU A 141 -1.22 -1.13 6.77
N GLY A 142 -1.51 -0.06 7.51
CA GLY A 142 -0.64 0.38 8.60
C GLY A 142 -0.47 -0.70 9.67
N ILE A 143 -1.57 -1.36 10.05
CA ILE A 143 -1.51 -2.45 11.04
C ILE A 143 -0.70 -3.62 10.49
N PHE A 144 -1.01 -4.10 9.29
CA PHE A 144 -0.34 -5.29 8.77
C PHE A 144 1.10 -5.03 8.35
N TRP A 145 1.34 -4.06 7.47
CA TRP A 145 2.65 -3.83 6.87
C TRP A 145 3.60 -3.07 7.80
N ARG A 146 3.11 -2.06 8.51
CA ARG A 146 3.97 -1.17 9.33
C ARG A 146 4.13 -1.61 10.77
N ARG A 147 3.14 -2.31 11.34
CA ARG A 147 3.23 -2.84 12.72
C ARG A 147 3.56 -4.33 12.76
N ILE A 148 2.80 -5.19 12.07
CA ILE A 148 2.96 -6.64 12.21
C ILE A 148 4.21 -7.13 11.45
N LEU A 149 4.25 -6.89 10.13
CA LEU A 149 5.27 -7.44 9.24
C LEU A 149 6.62 -6.75 9.42
N LEU A 150 6.65 -5.41 9.44
CA LEU A 150 7.89 -4.65 9.63
C LEU A 150 8.62 -5.06 10.92
N ASN A 151 7.90 -5.24 12.04
CA ASN A 151 8.49 -5.66 13.32
C ASN A 151 9.12 -7.06 13.28
N ARG A 152 8.73 -7.93 12.34
CA ARG A 152 9.39 -9.24 12.15
C ARG A 152 10.74 -9.13 11.43
N LEU A 153 10.97 -8.03 10.71
CA LEU A 153 12.23 -7.78 10.01
C LEU A 153 13.20 -6.92 10.85
N ARG A 154 12.71 -6.20 11.85
CA ARG A 154 13.53 -5.35 12.75
C ARG A 154 14.63 -6.09 13.52
N PRO A 155 14.50 -7.37 13.92
CA PRO A 155 15.62 -8.12 14.50
C PRO A 155 16.87 -8.18 13.62
N PHE A 156 16.74 -7.89 12.32
CA PHE A 156 17.83 -7.88 11.34
C PHE A 156 18.31 -6.46 10.95
N GLY A 157 17.88 -5.44 11.71
CA GLY A 157 18.27 -4.04 11.54
C GLY A 157 17.29 -3.21 10.70
N ASN A 158 17.33 -1.89 10.90
CA ASN A 158 16.41 -0.92 10.29
C ASN A 158 16.42 -0.92 8.77
N SER A 159 17.62 -0.87 8.17
CA SER A 159 17.75 -0.89 6.71
C SER A 159 17.20 -2.18 6.12
N SER A 160 17.40 -3.31 6.80
CA SER A 160 16.83 -4.60 6.38
C SER A 160 15.31 -4.60 6.50
N ALA A 161 14.76 -4.03 7.56
CA ALA A 161 13.32 -3.96 7.77
C ALA A 161 12.62 -3.11 6.72
N ILE A 162 13.16 -1.93 6.42
CA ILE A 162 12.64 -1.03 5.39
C ILE A 162 12.71 -1.72 4.02
N PHE A 163 13.89 -2.18 3.60
CA PHE A 163 14.07 -2.78 2.27
C PHE A 163 13.16 -3.98 2.02
N TRP A 164 13.21 -5.00 2.90
CA TRP A 164 12.40 -6.21 2.71
C TRP A 164 10.92 -5.97 2.99
N GLY A 165 10.60 -5.11 3.94
CA GLY A 165 9.22 -4.80 4.30
C GLY A 165 8.48 -4.12 3.15
N ASP A 166 9.12 -3.16 2.49
CA ASP A 166 8.49 -2.42 1.39
C ASP A 166 8.55 -3.15 0.04
N LEU A 167 9.52 -4.04 -0.13
CA LEU A 167 9.50 -5.00 -1.23
C LEU A 167 8.28 -5.92 -1.11
N LEU A 168 8.03 -6.49 0.09
CA LEU A 168 6.87 -7.34 0.36
C LEU A 168 5.55 -6.56 0.26
N PHE A 169 5.51 -5.30 0.72
CA PHE A 169 4.35 -4.41 0.60
C PHE A 169 3.97 -4.10 -0.85
N GLY A 170 4.97 -3.96 -1.73
CA GLY A 170 4.71 -3.73 -3.16
C GLY A 170 4.07 -4.93 -3.86
N LEU A 171 4.41 -6.17 -3.48
CA LEU A 171 4.02 -7.38 -4.21
C LEU A 171 2.50 -7.48 -4.51
N PRO A 172 1.58 -7.24 -3.55
CA PRO A 172 0.13 -7.20 -3.83
C PRO A 172 -0.28 -6.31 -5.00
N HIS A 173 0.49 -5.25 -5.30
CA HIS A 173 0.19 -4.28 -6.33
C HIS A 173 0.60 -4.76 -7.74
N LEU A 174 1.38 -5.84 -7.86
CA LEU A 174 1.65 -6.47 -9.16
C LEU A 174 0.36 -6.95 -9.83
N ILE A 175 -0.59 -7.45 -9.03
CA ILE A 175 -1.89 -7.91 -9.51
C ILE A 175 -2.82 -6.70 -9.60
N GLY A 176 -3.32 -6.40 -10.80
CA GLY A 176 -4.23 -5.28 -11.04
C GLY A 176 -3.53 -4.00 -11.49
N GLN A 177 -2.41 -3.60 -10.86
CA GLN A 177 -1.68 -2.38 -11.22
C GLN A 177 -0.39 -2.66 -12.03
N GLY A 178 0.09 -3.91 -12.05
CA GLY A 178 1.26 -4.30 -12.83
C GLY A 178 2.59 -3.86 -12.22
N VAL A 179 3.65 -3.90 -13.04
CA VAL A 179 5.03 -3.63 -12.60
C VAL A 179 5.20 -2.19 -12.13
N SER A 180 4.55 -1.22 -12.78
CA SER A 180 4.62 0.18 -12.35
C SER A 180 3.97 0.39 -10.99
N GLY A 181 2.79 -0.18 -10.76
CA GLY A 181 2.13 -0.13 -9.45
C GLY A 181 3.02 -0.72 -8.35
N PHE A 182 3.66 -1.86 -8.63
CA PHE A 182 4.64 -2.46 -7.72
C PHE A 182 5.81 -1.53 -7.41
N VAL A 183 6.49 -0.99 -8.44
CA VAL A 183 7.65 -0.11 -8.25
C VAL A 183 7.26 1.16 -7.51
N TYR A 184 6.17 1.81 -7.91
CA TYR A 184 5.65 3.01 -7.25
C TYR A 184 5.36 2.75 -5.77
N THR A 185 4.62 1.68 -5.46
CA THR A 185 4.21 1.36 -4.10
C THR A 185 5.40 0.97 -3.21
N THR A 186 6.38 0.22 -3.72
CA THR A 186 7.59 -0.09 -2.96
C THR A 186 8.40 1.17 -2.64
N LEU A 187 8.53 2.10 -3.60
CA LEU A 187 9.31 3.32 -3.39
C LEU A 187 8.64 4.29 -2.40
N ILE A 188 7.34 4.55 -2.55
CA ILE A 188 6.61 5.39 -1.59
C ILE A 188 6.48 4.69 -0.22
N GLY A 189 6.33 3.36 -0.24
CA GLY A 189 6.31 2.53 0.95
C GLY A 189 7.60 2.66 1.76
N THR A 190 8.76 2.66 1.08
CA THR A 190 10.08 2.88 1.68
C THR A 190 10.14 4.17 2.50
N PHE A 191 9.57 5.25 1.98
CA PHE A 191 9.47 6.52 2.71
C PHE A 191 8.62 6.37 3.98
N TRP A 192 7.46 5.73 3.91
CA TRP A 192 6.60 5.52 5.08
C TRP A 192 7.19 4.56 6.12
N ALA A 193 7.89 3.50 5.70
CA ALA A 193 8.56 2.60 6.62
C ALA A 193 9.74 3.30 7.30
N TYR A 194 10.48 4.14 6.58
CA TYR A 194 11.51 4.99 7.19
C TYR A 194 10.91 5.85 8.32
N ILE A 195 9.81 6.56 8.07
CA ILE A 195 9.14 7.35 9.12
C ILE A 195 8.68 6.48 10.29
N THR A 196 8.12 5.30 10.00
CA THR A 196 7.69 4.33 11.03
C THR A 196 8.86 3.88 11.89
N VAL A 197 10.00 3.58 11.27
CA VAL A 197 11.21 3.12 11.97
C VAL A 197 11.82 4.21 12.84
N GLN A 198 11.87 5.45 12.33
CA GLN A 198 12.46 6.59 13.04
C GLN A 198 11.62 7.04 14.23
N SER A 199 10.29 7.01 14.09
CA SER A 199 9.36 7.44 15.14
C SER A 199 8.89 6.32 16.07
N ASN A 200 9.11 5.05 15.68
CA ASN A 200 8.51 3.87 16.29
C ASN A 200 6.97 3.91 16.35
N LYS A 201 6.33 4.71 15.47
CA LYS A 201 4.89 4.96 15.44
C LYS A 201 4.33 4.71 14.04
N PHE A 202 3.73 3.53 13.86
CA PHE A 202 3.14 3.13 12.58
C PHE A 202 1.98 4.03 12.12
N PHE A 203 1.29 4.70 13.05
CA PHE A 203 0.17 5.58 12.71
C PHE A 203 0.59 6.86 11.99
N TYR A 204 1.86 7.28 12.09
CA TYR A 204 2.37 8.39 11.28
C TYR A 204 2.41 8.02 9.79
N ALA A 205 2.84 6.80 9.46
CA ALA A 205 2.74 6.26 8.11
C ALA A 205 1.29 6.12 7.65
N MET A 206 0.35 5.77 8.54
CA MET A 206 -1.07 5.71 8.20
C MET A 206 -1.61 7.08 7.74
N ILE A 207 -1.29 8.16 8.47
CA ILE A 207 -1.71 9.51 8.10
C ILE A 207 -1.11 9.92 6.75
N LEU A 208 0.20 9.68 6.55
CA LEU A 208 0.86 9.99 5.28
C LEU A 208 0.26 9.19 4.12
N HIS A 209 -0.08 7.92 4.33
CA HIS A 209 -0.75 7.08 3.36
C HIS A 209 -2.17 7.59 3.04
N SER A 210 -2.97 7.98 4.02
CA SER A 210 -4.28 8.62 3.78
C SER A 210 -4.13 9.88 2.93
N LEU A 211 -3.12 10.71 3.21
CA LEU A 211 -2.84 11.92 2.43
C LEU A 211 -2.39 11.58 1.00
N ALA A 212 -1.58 10.53 0.83
CA ALA A 212 -1.18 10.03 -0.47
C ALA A 212 -2.37 9.56 -1.31
N ASN A 213 -3.30 8.81 -0.71
CA ASN A 213 -4.52 8.38 -1.38
C ASN A 213 -5.44 9.56 -1.69
N LEU A 214 -5.50 10.57 -0.81
CA LEU A 214 -6.28 11.78 -1.05
C LEU A 214 -5.81 12.47 -2.33
N TYR A 215 -4.53 12.81 -2.43
CA TYR A 215 -4.05 13.51 -3.62
C TYR A 215 -3.97 12.59 -4.84
N ALA A 216 -3.48 11.35 -4.73
CA ALA A 216 -3.23 10.51 -5.90
C ALA A 216 -4.49 9.81 -6.46
N ALA A 217 -5.48 9.48 -5.61
CA ALA A 217 -6.62 8.65 -6.02
C ALA A 217 -7.99 9.33 -5.88
N VAL A 218 -8.17 10.22 -4.90
CA VAL A 218 -9.48 10.84 -4.61
C VAL A 218 -9.68 12.18 -5.30
N LEU A 219 -8.73 13.11 -5.16
CA LEU A 219 -8.83 14.45 -5.76
C LEU A 219 -8.98 14.43 -7.29
N PRO A 220 -8.26 13.59 -8.07
CA PRO A 220 -8.33 13.65 -9.53
C PRO A 220 -9.74 13.40 -10.08
N PRO A 221 -10.45 12.30 -9.75
CA PRO A 221 -11.79 12.07 -10.27
C PRO A 221 -12.81 13.08 -9.74
N VAL A 222 -12.67 13.55 -8.48
CA VAL A 222 -13.58 14.57 -7.91
C VAL A 222 -13.45 15.91 -8.65
N ILE A 223 -12.22 16.30 -9.00
CA ILE A 223 -11.98 17.55 -9.73
C ILE A 223 -12.41 17.41 -11.19
N LEU A 224 -12.12 16.28 -11.84
CA LEU A 224 -12.56 16.02 -13.22
C LEU A 224 -14.09 15.93 -13.36
N ALA A 225 -14.80 15.50 -12.32
CA ALA A 225 -16.26 15.53 -12.30
C ALA A 225 -16.83 16.96 -12.24
N ASN A 226 -16.04 17.94 -11.76
CA ASN A 226 -16.43 19.34 -11.66
C ASN A 226 -15.87 20.16 -12.83
N LYS A 227 -16.67 20.28 -13.90
CA LYS A 227 -16.30 20.99 -15.14
C LYS A 227 -15.90 22.46 -14.95
N SER A 228 -16.20 23.07 -13.80
CA SER A 228 -15.88 24.47 -13.48
C SER A 228 -14.51 24.66 -12.82
N ILE A 229 -13.88 23.59 -12.32
CA ILE A 229 -12.54 23.65 -11.69
C ILE A 229 -11.50 23.41 -12.78
N SER A 230 -11.00 24.54 -13.28
CA SER A 230 -10.26 24.79 -14.52
C SER A 230 -9.32 23.69 -15.06
N SER A 231 -9.26 23.67 -16.39
CA SER A 231 -8.23 23.06 -17.23
C SER A 231 -6.78 23.34 -16.80
N ILE A 232 -6.51 24.36 -15.96
CA ILE A 232 -5.17 24.63 -15.38
C ILE A 232 -4.81 23.62 -14.28
N PHE A 233 -5.77 23.25 -13.41
CA PHE A 233 -5.53 22.17 -12.45
C PHE A 233 -5.28 20.87 -13.19
N VAL A 234 -6.07 20.59 -14.23
CA VAL A 234 -5.88 19.45 -15.13
C VAL A 234 -4.51 19.51 -15.82
N VAL A 235 -4.05 20.62 -16.37
CA VAL A 235 -2.74 20.70 -17.04
C VAL A 235 -1.56 20.57 -16.05
N ILE A 236 -1.64 21.16 -14.87
CA ILE A 236 -0.60 21.01 -13.83
C ILE A 236 -0.61 19.59 -13.26
N TRP A 237 -1.79 19.04 -13.00
CA TRP A 237 -1.97 17.68 -12.48
C TRP A 237 -1.55 16.61 -13.49
N PHE A 238 -1.93 16.75 -14.76
CA PHE A 238 -1.59 15.83 -15.85
C PHE A 238 -0.16 16.01 -16.37
N GLY A 239 0.43 17.21 -16.23
CA GLY A 239 1.85 17.43 -16.49
C GLY A 239 2.76 16.77 -15.46
N ILE A 240 2.22 16.42 -14.29
CA ILE A 240 2.92 15.82 -13.15
C ILE A 240 2.57 14.33 -12.98
N MET A 241 1.40 13.90 -13.45
CA MET A 241 1.01 12.50 -13.59
C MET A 241 0.51 12.27 -15.02
N PRO A 242 1.34 11.72 -15.94
CA PRO A 242 0.87 11.18 -17.20
C PRO A 242 -0.07 10.04 -16.82
N ILE A 243 -1.28 10.14 -17.34
CA ILE A 243 -2.25 9.07 -17.31
C ILE A 243 -1.96 8.14 -18.49
#